data_AF-A0A3L7MQP3-F1
#
_entry.id   AF-A0A3L7MQP3-F1
#
_cell.length_a   1.000
_cell.length_b   1.000
_cell.length_c   1.000
_cell.angle_alpha   90.00
_cell.angle_beta   90.00
_cell.angle_gamma   90.00
#
_symmetry.space_group_name_H-M   'P 1'
#
loop_
_entity.id
_entity.type
_entity.pdbx_description
1 polymer ?
#
loop_
_entity_poly.entity_id
_entity_poly.type
_entity_poly.pdbx_seq_one_letter_code
_entity_poly.pdbx_strand_id
1 'polypeptide(L)'
;MAKAFTPGLTVTARTTYRARRVLPITGDVLVARGAQVNADTVVAQTFMEGDAFPMRAANILSANPKDLPGLMLKKLGDTVAKDEPIARSKGIFGMMKTEVKS
;
A
#
# COMPACT_ATOMS: atom_id res chain seq x y z
N MET A 1 1.81 -49.08 -20.00
CA MET A 1 0.97 -48.22 -20.87
C MET A 1 -0.01 -47.48 -19.99
N ALA A 2 0.10 -46.15 -19.87
CA ALA A 2 -0.88 -45.34 -19.16
C ALA A 2 -1.14 -44.09 -20.00
N LYS A 3 -2.21 -44.12 -20.81
CA LYS A 3 -2.74 -42.90 -21.42
C LYS A 3 -3.77 -42.35 -20.44
N ALA A 4 -3.38 -41.32 -19.68
CA ALA A 4 -4.31 -40.57 -18.85
C ALA A 4 -5.22 -39.76 -19.75
N PHE A 5 -6.34 -40.36 -20.15
CA PHE A 5 -7.48 -39.64 -20.72
C PHE A 5 -8.30 -39.15 -19.54
N THR A 6 -8.15 -37.88 -19.17
CA THR A 6 -9.09 -37.20 -18.29
C THR A 6 -10.23 -36.70 -19.19
N PRO A 7 -11.39 -37.37 -19.24
CA PRO A 7 -12.50 -36.93 -20.09
C PRO A 7 -13.17 -35.76 -19.38
N GLY A 8 -13.14 -34.57 -20.00
CA GLY A 8 -13.83 -33.41 -19.41
C GLY A 8 -13.33 -32.03 -19.83
N LEU A 9 -12.25 -31.94 -20.62
CA LEU A 9 -11.80 -30.65 -21.17
C LEU A 9 -12.23 -30.53 -22.63
N THR A 10 -13.36 -29.86 -22.86
CA THR A 10 -13.76 -29.43 -24.20
C THR A 10 -12.83 -28.31 -24.64
N VAL A 11 -11.97 -28.59 -25.62
CA VAL A 11 -11.14 -27.55 -26.24
C VAL A 11 -12.04 -26.67 -27.10
N THR A 12 -12.32 -25.45 -26.63
CA THR A 12 -13.05 -24.43 -27.37
C THR A 12 -12.17 -23.76 -28.41
N ALA A 13 -12.79 -23.24 -29.48
CA ALA A 13 -12.09 -22.45 -30.49
C ALA A 13 -11.36 -21.26 -29.83
N ARG A 14 -10.14 -20.99 -30.28
CA ARG A 14 -9.36 -19.82 -29.85
C ARG A 14 -10.19 -18.57 -30.11
N THR A 15 -10.65 -17.92 -29.04
CA THR A 15 -11.46 -16.71 -29.12
C THR A 15 -10.65 -15.49 -28.68
N THR A 16 -10.87 -14.35 -29.34
CA THR A 16 -10.32 -13.08 -28.90
C THR A 16 -11.25 -12.46 -27.86
N TYR A 17 -10.77 -12.34 -26.63
CA TYR A 17 -11.52 -11.71 -25.55
C TYR A 17 -11.15 -10.23 -25.44
N ARG A 18 -12.16 -9.35 -25.41
CA ARG A 18 -11.98 -7.91 -25.17
C ARG A 18 -12.90 -7.49 -24.03
N ALA A 19 -12.30 -7.05 -22.92
CA ALA A 19 -13.02 -6.48 -21.81
C ALA A 19 -12.50 -5.07 -21.54
N ARG A 20 -13.42 -4.17 -21.17
CA ARG A 20 -13.05 -2.87 -20.63
C ARG A 20 -12.75 -3.05 -19.14
N ARG A 21 -11.51 -2.81 -18.75
CA ARG A 21 -11.08 -2.71 -17.34
C ARG A 21 -10.99 -1.23 -17.00
N VAL A 22 -11.67 -0.79 -15.94
CA VAL A 22 -11.69 0.61 -15.50
C VAL A 22 -11.38 0.62 -14.01
N LEU A 23 -10.51 1.53 -13.58
CA LEU A 23 -10.28 1.77 -12.16
C LEU A 23 -11.53 2.44 -11.56
N PRO A 24 -11.93 2.09 -10.32
CA PRO A 24 -13.10 2.67 -9.68
C PRO A 24 -12.94 4.18 -9.40
N ILE A 25 -11.70 4.63 -9.26
CA ILE A 25 -11.30 6.03 -9.04
C ILE A 25 -10.03 6.32 -9.86
N THR A 26 -9.66 7.60 -9.95
CA THR A 26 -8.44 8.05 -10.65
C THR A 26 -7.20 7.36 -10.07
N GLY A 27 -6.38 6.80 -10.96
CA GLY A 27 -5.12 6.18 -10.60
C GLY A 27 -4.16 6.12 -11.77
N ASP A 28 -3.16 5.26 -11.68
CA ASP A 28 -2.03 5.20 -12.60
C ASP A 28 -2.13 4.00 -13.53
N VAL A 29 -1.78 4.20 -14.81
CA VAL A 29 -1.58 3.12 -15.77
C VAL A 29 -0.11 2.73 -15.76
N LEU A 30 0.15 1.47 -15.41
CA LEU A 30 1.51 0.94 -15.19
C LEU A 30 2.17 0.43 -16.48
N VAL A 31 1.42 0.34 -17.58
CA VAL A 31 1.88 -0.20 -18.86
C VAL A 31 1.72 0.79 -20.00
N ALA A 32 2.64 0.71 -20.97
CA ALA A 32 2.55 1.49 -22.19
C ALA A 32 1.52 0.92 -23.17
N ARG A 33 1.01 1.77 -24.06
CA ARG A 33 0.11 1.34 -25.14
C ARG A 33 0.82 0.33 -26.04
N GLY A 34 0.19 -0.84 -26.24
CA GLY A 34 0.72 -1.91 -27.09
C GLY A 34 1.65 -2.90 -26.37
N ALA A 35 1.88 -2.72 -25.06
CA ALA A 35 2.64 -3.69 -24.28
C ALA A 35 1.96 -5.07 -24.26
N GLN A 36 2.75 -6.12 -24.41
CA GLN A 36 2.30 -7.49 -24.16
C GLN A 36 2.24 -7.74 -22.65
N VAL A 37 1.16 -8.36 -22.18
CA VAL A 37 0.92 -8.62 -20.76
C VAL A 37 0.38 -10.04 -20.58
N ASN A 38 0.68 -10.66 -19.45
CA ASN A 38 0.08 -11.94 -19.06
C ASN A 38 -1.32 -11.71 -18.46
N ALA A 39 -2.08 -12.79 -18.30
CA ALA A 39 -3.46 -12.72 -17.82
C ALA A 39 -3.58 -12.07 -16.42
N ASP A 40 -2.56 -12.24 -15.58
CA ASP A 40 -2.44 -11.80 -14.19
C ASP A 40 -1.65 -10.49 -14.03
N THR A 41 -1.12 -9.93 -15.11
CA THR A 41 -0.33 -8.70 -15.04
C THR A 41 -1.21 -7.51 -14.60
N VAL A 42 -0.75 -6.79 -13.57
CA VAL A 42 -1.37 -5.55 -13.11
C VAL A 42 -1.06 -4.43 -14.10
N VAL A 43 -2.07 -3.99 -14.86
CA VAL A 43 -1.90 -2.97 -15.92
C VAL A 43 -2.18 -1.55 -15.45
N ALA A 44 -2.93 -1.40 -14.37
CA ALA A 44 -3.28 -0.12 -13.78
C ALA A 44 -3.60 -0.35 -12.29
N GLN A 45 -3.36 0.66 -11.47
CA GLN A 45 -3.62 0.63 -10.04
C GLN A 45 -4.19 1.96 -9.59
N THR A 46 -4.91 1.96 -8.47
CA THR A 46 -5.32 3.19 -7.80
C THR A 46 -5.09 3.06 -6.32
N PHE A 47 -4.77 4.18 -5.66
CA PHE A 47 -4.71 4.24 -4.21
C PHE A 47 -6.13 4.46 -3.69
N MET A 48 -6.73 3.41 -3.14
CA MET A 48 -7.95 3.58 -2.35
C MET A 48 -7.55 3.94 -0.93
N GLU A 49 -8.12 5.03 -0.41
CA GLU A 49 -7.99 5.37 1.01
C GLU A 49 -8.51 4.18 1.83
N GLY A 50 -7.60 3.57 2.59
CA GLY A 50 -7.94 2.49 3.51
C GLY A 50 -8.53 3.04 4.82
N ASP A 51 -8.66 2.16 5.81
CA ASP A 51 -9.09 2.57 7.14
C ASP A 51 -8.11 3.59 7.75
N ALA A 52 -8.63 4.69 8.26
CA ALA A 52 -7.84 5.67 8.98
C ALA A 52 -7.53 5.15 10.39
N PHE A 53 -6.24 5.07 10.74
CA PHE A 53 -5.79 4.67 12.07
C PHE A 53 -5.34 5.90 12.87
N PRO A 54 -6.23 6.56 13.63
CA PRO A 54 -5.85 7.74 14.41
C PRO A 54 -4.93 7.33 15.56
N MET A 55 -3.81 8.04 15.71
CA MET A 55 -2.83 7.79 16.76
C MET A 55 -2.68 8.99 17.69
N ARG A 56 -2.75 8.76 19.00
CA ARG A 56 -2.61 9.80 20.03
C ARG A 56 -1.13 10.11 20.31
N ALA A 57 -0.36 10.47 19.28
CA ALA A 57 1.09 10.62 19.34
C ALA A 57 1.55 11.64 20.42
N ALA A 58 0.86 12.77 20.58
CA ALA A 58 1.16 13.75 21.63
C ALA A 58 1.04 13.16 23.03
N ASN A 59 0.00 12.34 23.29
CA ASN A 59 -0.19 11.70 24.59
C ASN A 59 0.89 10.64 24.85
N ILE A 60 1.24 9.85 23.84
CA ILE A 60 2.30 8.83 23.95
C ILE A 60 3.65 9.47 24.25
N LEU A 61 3.94 10.63 23.65
CA LEU A 61 5.17 11.40 23.90
C LEU A 61 5.09 12.30 25.13
N SER A 62 3.95 12.37 25.81
CA SER A 62 3.68 13.32 26.91
C SER A 62 4.04 14.76 26.54
N ALA A 63 3.76 15.15 25.29
CA ALA A 63 4.06 16.47 24.73
C ALA A 63 2.78 17.31 24.60
N ASN A 64 2.92 18.63 24.61
CA ASN A 64 1.82 19.53 24.26
C ASN A 64 1.45 19.29 22.78
N PRO A 65 0.16 19.16 22.42
CA PRO A 65 -0.27 19.00 21.03
C PRO A 65 0.29 20.07 20.07
N LYS A 66 0.55 21.30 20.56
CA LYS A 66 1.15 22.37 19.76
C LYS A 66 2.60 22.10 19.36
N ASP A 67 3.33 21.32 20.14
CA ASP A 67 4.75 21.02 19.92
C ASP A 67 4.97 19.74 19.11
N LEU A 68 3.93 18.93 18.93
CA LEU A 68 3.98 17.65 18.21
C LEU A 68 4.59 17.77 16.80
N PRO A 69 4.27 18.77 15.96
CA PRO A 69 4.85 18.87 14.62
C PRO A 69 6.38 18.93 14.62
N GLY A 70 7.00 19.50 15.66
CA GLY A 70 8.46 19.57 15.82
C GLY A 70 9.10 18.29 16.36
N LEU A 71 8.30 17.29 16.72
CA LEU A 71 8.73 15.99 17.25
C LEU A 71 8.50 14.84 16.25
N MET A 72 7.84 15.12 15.12
CA MET A 72 7.60 14.15 14.05
C MET A 72 8.89 13.87 13.28
N LEU A 73 9.12 12.58 12.97
CA LEU A 73 10.20 12.12 12.10
C LEU A 73 9.77 12.05 10.63
N LYS A 74 8.45 12.00 10.38
CA LYS A 74 7.82 11.94 9.06
C LYS A 74 7.02 13.21 8.79
N LYS A 75 6.97 13.61 7.52
CA LYS A 75 6.15 14.72 7.03
C LYS A 75 4.81 14.21 6.49
N LEU A 76 3.87 15.12 6.32
CA LEU A 76 2.61 14.84 5.64
C LEU A 76 2.90 14.32 4.22
N GLY A 77 2.36 13.16 3.89
CA GLY A 77 2.56 12.49 2.60
C GLY A 77 3.72 11.52 2.53
N ASP A 78 4.55 11.41 3.58
CA ASP A 78 5.62 10.39 3.60
C ASP A 78 5.03 8.99 3.75
N THR A 79 5.64 8.01 3.09
CA THR A 79 5.34 6.60 3.30
C THR A 79 5.84 6.14 4.67
N VAL A 80 5.03 5.29 5.31
CA VAL A 80 5.30 4.72 6.63
C VAL A 80 5.15 3.21 6.55
N ALA A 81 6.09 2.46 7.14
CA ALA A 81 6.00 1.02 7.30
C ALA A 81 5.49 0.65 8.70
N LYS A 82 4.90 -0.54 8.82
CA LYS A 82 4.49 -1.10 10.12
C LYS A 82 5.69 -1.15 11.08
N ASP A 83 5.48 -0.77 12.34
CA ASP A 83 6.50 -0.71 13.40
C ASP A 83 7.61 0.34 13.17
N GLU A 84 7.49 1.20 12.14
CA GLU A 84 8.44 2.29 11.90
C GLU A 84 8.23 3.43 12.92
N PRO A 85 9.30 4.00 13.50
CA PRO A 85 9.18 5.15 14.39
C PRO A 85 8.80 6.41 13.59
N ILE A 86 7.62 6.96 13.88
CA ILE A 86 7.08 8.14 13.19
C ILE A 86 7.26 9.46 13.96
N ALA A 87 7.48 9.38 15.28
CA ALA A 87 7.67 10.54 16.15
C ALA A 87 8.53 10.16 17.36
N ARG A 88 9.27 11.13 17.90
CA ARG A 88 10.23 10.88 18.97
C ARG A 88 10.32 12.07 19.93
N SER A 89 10.36 11.81 21.24
CA SER A 89 10.54 12.86 22.24
C SER A 89 11.98 13.39 22.27
N LYS A 90 12.15 14.64 22.73
CA LYS A 90 13.47 15.27 22.90
C LYS A 90 14.28 14.63 24.05
N GLY A 91 13.62 13.99 25.02
CA GLY A 91 14.24 13.42 26.22
C GLY A 91 14.73 14.49 27.21
N ILE A 92 15.34 14.04 28.32
CA ILE A 92 16.02 14.91 29.30
C ILE A 92 17.49 14.99 28.87
N PHE A 93 17.95 16.15 28.40
CA PHE A 93 19.31 16.35 27.88
C PHE A 93 19.74 15.33 26.79
N GLY A 94 18.80 14.83 25.99
CA GLY A 94 19.06 13.86 24.93
C GLY A 94 19.10 12.38 25.37
N MET A 95 18.91 12.10 26.66
CA MET A 95 18.74 10.76 27.23
C MET A 95 17.25 10.45 27.48
N MET A 96 16.88 9.16 27.44
CA MET A 96 15.50 8.66 27.58
C MET A 96 14.52 9.17 26.51
N LYS A 97 14.80 8.85 25.24
CA LYS A 97 13.90 9.15 24.12
C LYS A 97 12.81 8.09 24.04
N THR A 98 11.57 8.53 23.99
CA THR A 98 10.39 7.70 23.72
C THR A 98 10.01 7.83 22.26
N GLU A 99 9.63 6.72 21.63
CA GLU A 99 9.27 6.65 20.22
C GLU A 99 7.82 6.21 20.05
N VAL A 100 7.13 6.83 19.10
CA VAL A 100 5.83 6.38 18.61
C VAL A 100 6.06 5.60 17.33
N LYS A 101 5.64 4.35 17.31
CA LYS A 101 5.69 3.47 16.13
C LYS A 101 4.33 3.41 15.43
N SER A 102 4.35 3.14 14.12
CA SER A 102 3.16 2.90 13.30
C SER A 102 2.51 1.55 13.52
#